data_AF-X1NXT6-F1
#
_entry.id   AF-X1NXT6-F1
#
_cell.length_a   1.000
_cell.length_b   1.000
_cell.length_c   1.000
_cell.angle_alpha   90.00
_cell.angle_beta   90.00
_cell.angle_gamma   90.00
#
_symmetry.space_group_name_H-M   'P 1'
#
loop_
_entity.id
_entity.type
_entity.pdbx_description
1 polymer ?
#
loop_
_entity_poly.entity_id
_entity_poly.type
_entity_poly.pdbx_seq_one_letter_code
_entity_poly.pdbx_strand_id
1 'polypeptide(L)'
;KKGVYDENQARSELLRLDLPAVRVDVLMEQWYIDEKDKPPRYWTTAQTLSFMKDELITLERGKQELTNIGYDAEHINVYLEASK
;
A
#
# COMPACT_ATOMS: atom_id res chain seq x y z
N LYS A 1 -20.51 -2.89 6.91
CA LYS A 1 -19.21 -2.17 6.84
C LYS A 1 -18.70 -1.99 8.27
N LYS A 2 -17.92 -2.93 8.79
CA LYS A 2 -17.16 -2.76 10.05
C LYS A 2 -15.82 -2.13 9.69
N GLY A 3 -15.34 -1.17 10.48
CA GLY A 3 -13.89 -1.01 10.66
C GLY A 3 -13.21 0.25 10.10
N VAL A 4 -13.90 1.36 9.85
CA VAL A 4 -13.22 2.65 9.65
C VAL A 4 -13.90 3.68 10.53
N TYR A 5 -13.19 4.12 11.58
CA TYR A 5 -13.59 5.26 12.40
C TYR A 5 -13.31 6.55 11.62
N ASP A 6 -14.23 7.51 11.68
CA ASP A 6 -13.91 8.91 11.35
C ASP A 6 -13.11 9.57 12.48
N GLU A 7 -12.56 10.76 12.23
CA GLU A 7 -11.71 11.48 13.18
C GLU A 7 -12.37 11.66 14.56
N ASN A 8 -13.65 12.04 14.57
CA ASN A 8 -14.40 12.28 15.80
C ASN A 8 -14.66 10.97 16.56
N GLN A 9 -14.95 9.89 15.84
CA GLN A 9 -15.14 8.57 16.42
C GLN A 9 -13.83 8.02 17.00
N ALA A 10 -12.71 8.14 16.27
CA ALA A 10 -11.40 7.71 16.74
C ALA A 10 -10.98 8.46 18.02
N ARG A 11 -11.14 9.79 18.02
CA ARG A 11 -10.87 10.64 19.19
C ARG A 11 -11.73 10.24 20.39
N SER A 12 -13.02 9.98 20.18
CA SER A 12 -13.95 9.60 21.23
C SER A 12 -13.61 8.25 21.87
N GLU A 13 -13.23 7.25 21.06
CA GLU A 13 -12.78 5.95 21.58
C GLU A 13 -11.46 6.05 22.34
N LEU A 14 -10.50 6.86 21.86
CA LEU A 14 -9.24 7.09 22.57
C LEU A 14 -9.47 7.75 23.93
N LEU A 15 -10.37 8.73 24.02
CA LEU A 15 -10.75 9.35 25.29
C LEU A 15 -11.47 8.37 26.24
N ARG A 16 -12.24 7.42 25.70
CA ARG A 16 -12.91 6.36 26.48
C ARG A 16 -11.92 5.36 27.11
N LEU A 17 -10.67 5.33 26.65
CA LEU A 17 -9.59 4.53 27.22
C LEU A 17 -8.81 5.29 28.33
N ASP A 18 -9.38 6.37 28.86
CA ASP A 18 -8.76 7.25 29.86
C ASP A 18 -7.39 7.80 29.43
N LEU A 19 -7.17 7.94 28.12
CA LEU A 19 -5.97 8.60 27.60
C LEU A 19 -6.07 10.11 27.84
N PRO A 20 -5.00 10.75 28.35
CA PRO A 20 -4.97 12.20 28.49
C PRO A 20 -5.24 12.89 27.15
N ALA A 21 -6.01 13.99 27.16
CA ALA A 21 -6.36 14.73 25.94
C ALA A 21 -5.13 15.08 25.08
N VAL A 22 -4.05 15.53 25.71
CA VAL A 22 -2.76 15.82 25.05
C VAL A 22 -2.20 14.59 24.32
N ARG A 23 -2.36 13.40 24.88
CA ARG A 23 -1.91 12.15 24.25
C ARG A 23 -2.80 11.76 23.09
N VAL A 24 -4.12 11.99 23.21
CA VAL A 24 -5.06 11.78 22.11
C VAL A 24 -4.73 12.71 20.95
N ASP A 25 -4.45 13.99 21.21
CA ASP A 25 -4.07 14.96 20.17
C ASP A 25 -2.85 14.50 19.38
N VAL A 26 -1.79 14.08 20.05
CA VAL A 26 -0.57 13.53 19.39
C VAL A 26 -0.89 12.30 18.55
N LEU A 27 -1.74 11.39 19.05
CA LEU A 27 -2.14 10.19 18.29
C LEU A 27 -2.98 10.57 17.06
N MET A 28 -3.84 11.56 17.17
CA MET A 28 -4.67 12.04 16.05
C MET A 28 -3.83 12.77 14.99
N GLU A 29 -2.79 13.51 15.40
CA GLU A 29 -1.80 14.11 14.48
C GLU A 29 -1.01 13.04 13.72
N GLN A 30 -0.59 11.97 14.40
CA GLN A 30 0.10 10.84 13.76
C GLN A 30 -0.83 9.99 12.88
N TRP A 31 -2.12 9.95 13.20
CA TRP A 31 -3.11 9.20 12.46
C TRP A 31 -3.47 9.86 11.12
N TYR A 32 -3.29 11.18 11.02
CA TYR A 32 -3.44 11.92 9.76
C TYR A 32 -2.24 11.64 8.84
N ILE A 33 -2.25 10.47 8.21
CA ILE A 33 -1.37 10.17 7.07
C ILE A 33 -1.96 10.92 5.86
N ASP A 34 -1.20 11.88 5.34
CA ASP A 34 -1.61 12.69 4.20
C ASP A 34 -1.98 11.76 3.03
N GLU A 35 -3.00 12.11 2.24
CA GLU A 35 -3.42 11.28 1.10
C GLU A 35 -2.28 11.08 0.08
N LYS A 36 -1.28 11.96 0.14
CA LYS A 36 -0.01 11.92 -0.61
C LYS A 36 0.96 10.83 -0.14
N ASP A 37 0.81 10.33 1.08
CA ASP A 37 1.63 9.25 1.65
C ASP A 37 0.99 7.87 1.42
N LYS A 38 -0.21 7.82 0.81
CA LYS A 38 -0.76 6.55 0.33
C LYS A 38 0.12 6.04 -0.81
N PRO A 39 0.75 4.86 -0.68
CA PRO A 39 1.53 4.31 -1.77
C PRO A 39 0.64 4.18 -3.01
N PRO A 40 1.18 4.42 -4.22
CA PRO A 40 0.42 4.24 -5.44
C PRO A 40 -0.21 2.85 -5.47
N ARG A 41 -1.44 2.75 -5.98
CA ARG A 41 -2.09 1.46 -6.14
C ARG A 41 -1.44 0.70 -7.30
N TYR A 42 -0.47 -0.14 -6.97
CA TYR A 42 0.17 -1.03 -7.92
C TYR A 42 -0.70 -2.25 -8.23
N TRP A 43 -0.44 -2.89 -9.36
CA TRP A 43 -0.97 -4.22 -9.63
C TRP A 43 -0.32 -5.27 -8.72
N THR A 44 -1.05 -6.35 -8.45
CA THR A 44 -0.45 -7.52 -7.78
C THR A 44 0.60 -8.18 -8.68
N THR A 45 1.54 -8.94 -8.11
CA THR A 45 2.53 -9.71 -8.87
C THR A 45 1.89 -10.54 -9.97
N ALA A 46 0.81 -11.28 -9.64
CA ALA A 46 0.11 -12.12 -10.60
C ALA A 46 -0.52 -11.32 -11.76
N GLN A 47 -1.11 -10.16 -11.47
CA GLN A 47 -1.65 -9.27 -12.50
C GLN A 47 -0.54 -8.73 -13.40
N THR A 48 0.55 -8.23 -12.82
CA THR A 48 1.70 -7.70 -13.57
C THR A 48 2.29 -8.75 -14.50
N LEU A 49 2.49 -9.98 -14.01
CA LEU A 49 2.98 -11.10 -14.84
C LEU A 49 2.00 -11.46 -15.96
N SER A 50 0.69 -11.54 -15.68
CA SER A 50 -0.33 -11.79 -16.70
C SER A 50 -0.32 -10.71 -17.77
N PHE A 51 -0.28 -9.43 -17.38
CA PHE A 51 -0.30 -8.33 -18.34
C PHE A 51 0.97 -8.26 -19.20
N MET A 52 2.13 -8.67 -18.67
CA MET A 52 3.33 -8.83 -19.49
C MET A 52 3.18 -9.99 -20.48
N LYS A 53 2.66 -11.13 -20.03
CA LYS A 53 2.44 -12.32 -20.87
C LYS A 53 1.42 -12.07 -21.98
N ASP A 54 0.35 -11.36 -21.65
CA ASP A 54 -0.74 -11.00 -22.57
C ASP A 54 -0.40 -9.77 -23.43
N GLU A 55 0.84 -9.25 -23.34
CA GLU A 55 1.34 -8.07 -24.06
C GLU A 55 0.50 -6.79 -23.85
N LEU A 56 -0.27 -6.73 -22.75
CA LEU A 56 -1.07 -5.56 -22.36
C LEU A 56 -0.18 -4.43 -21.80
N ILE A 57 1.01 -4.76 -21.33
CA ILE A 57 2.07 -3.82 -20.93
C ILE A 57 3.42 -4.26 -21.48
N THR A 58 4.34 -3.31 -21.66
CA THR A 58 5.70 -3.63 -22.11
C THR A 58 6.49 -4.35 -21.01
N LEU A 59 7.49 -5.15 -21.41
CA LEU A 59 8.42 -5.80 -20.48
C LEU A 59 9.06 -4.79 -19.51
N GLU A 60 9.54 -3.66 -20.03
CA GLU A 60 10.15 -2.62 -19.20
C GLU A 60 9.15 -1.99 -18.22
N ARG A 61 7.89 -1.80 -18.63
CA ARG A 61 6.83 -1.31 -17.74
C ARG A 61 6.53 -2.30 -16.63
N GLY A 62 6.46 -3.59 -16.95
CA GLY A 62 6.22 -4.65 -15.98
C GLY A 62 7.38 -4.83 -14.99
N LYS A 63 8.64 -4.75 -15.44
CA LYS A 63 9.82 -4.71 -14.56
C LYS A 63 9.74 -3.53 -13.59
N GLN A 64 9.43 -2.32 -14.09
CA GLN A 64 9.28 -1.15 -13.22
C GLN A 64 8.16 -1.33 -12.19
N GLU A 65 7.04 -1.94 -12.57
CA GLU A 65 5.96 -2.24 -11.64
C GLU A 65 6.39 -3.24 -10.56
N LEU A 66 7.11 -4.30 -10.94
CA LEU A 66 7.66 -5.28 -9.98
C LEU A 66 8.67 -4.65 -9.02
N THR A 67 9.50 -3.71 -9.49
CA THR A 67 10.38 -2.92 -8.63
C THR A 67 9.58 -2.06 -7.65
N ASN A 68 8.53 -1.39 -8.14
CA ASN A 68 7.70 -0.51 -7.32
C ASN A 68 6.93 -1.23 -6.20
N ILE A 69 6.56 -2.51 -6.42
CA ILE A 69 5.95 -3.36 -5.38
C ILE A 69 6.99 -4.01 -4.45
N GLY A 70 8.29 -3.78 -4.67
CA GLY A 70 9.37 -4.12 -3.75
C GLY A 70 10.23 -5.33 -4.13
N TYR A 71 10.16 -5.84 -5.35
CA TYR A 71 11.06 -6.90 -5.80
C TYR A 71 12.43 -6.36 -6.22
N ASP A 72 13.48 -7.11 -5.91
CA ASP A 72 14.82 -6.87 -6.44
C ASP A 72 15.00 -7.47 -7.85
N ALA A 73 16.17 -7.21 -8.44
CA ALA A 73 16.50 -7.69 -9.78
C ALA A 73 16.55 -9.23 -9.88
N GLU A 74 16.94 -9.93 -8.82
CA GLU A 74 17.01 -11.39 -8.82
C GLU A 74 15.61 -11.98 -8.92
N HIS A 75 14.70 -11.56 -8.05
CA HIS A 75 13.32 -12.02 -8.04
C HIS A 75 12.60 -11.70 -9.36
N ILE A 76 12.80 -10.49 -9.90
CA ILE A 76 12.24 -10.10 -11.20
C ILE A 76 12.73 -11.04 -12.29
N ASN A 77 14.03 -11.32 -12.36
CA ASN A 77 14.59 -12.20 -13.38
C ASN A 77 14.06 -13.63 -13.25
N VAL A 78 13.94 -14.17 -12.04
CA VAL A 78 13.35 -15.50 -11.81
C VAL A 78 11.91 -15.56 -12.31
N TYR A 79 11.09 -14.54 -12.01
CA TYR A 79 9.71 -14.51 -12.52
C TYR A 79 9.64 -14.42 -14.03
N LEU A 80 10.51 -13.62 -14.66
CA LEU A 80 10.54 -13.49 -16.11
C LEU A 80 10.97 -14.79 -16.80
N GLU A 81 11.94 -15.52 -16.25
CA GLU A 81 12.33 -16.84 -16.76
C GLU A 81 11.24 -17.90 -16.56
N ALA A 82 10.55 -17.88 -15.41
CA ALA A 82 9.46 -18.81 -15.13
C ALA A 82 8.18 -18.54 -15.95
N SER A 83 8.05 -17.33 -16.50
CA SER A 83 6.86 -16.89 -17.26
C SER A 83 7.04 -16.98 -18.79
N LYS A 84 8.24 -17.34 -19.27
CA LYS A 84 8.51 -17.71 -20.66
C LYS A 84 7.79 -19.02 -21.02
#